data_AF-A0A7W1NQ60-F1
#
_entry.id   AF-A0A7W1NQ60-F1
#
_cell.length_a   1.000
_cell.length_b   1.000
_cell.length_c   1.000
_cell.angle_alpha   90.00
_cell.angle_beta   90.00
_cell.angle_gamma   90.00
#
_symmetry.space_group_name_H-M   'P 1'
#
loop_
_entity.id
_entity.type
_entity.pdbx_description
1 polymer ?
#
loop_
_entity_poly.entity_id
_entity_poly.type
_entity_poly.pdbx_seq_one_letter_code
_entity_poly.pdbx_strand_id
1 'polypeptide(L)'
;TAPESKGNLDLTAADNIAKTVALLPYEATIAVKPDTSLADFGFQPDGIFAIDVIMRTNITHAIVIGNLNPSGVSYYGLADDKKVIYVMERRAIDFLLINLKGPPVK
;
A
#
# COMPACT_ATOMS: atom_id res chain seq x y z
N THR A 1 16.21 3.91 10.00
CA THR A 1 16.53 2.48 10.15
C THR A 1 15.50 1.89 11.09
N ALA A 2 14.90 0.74 10.75
CA ALA A 2 14.10 0.03 11.74
C ALA A 2 14.99 -0.29 12.94
N PRO A 3 14.54 -0.06 14.19
CA PRO A 3 15.32 -0.44 15.37
C PRO A 3 15.64 -1.94 15.25
N GLU A 4 16.90 -2.31 15.50
CA GLU A 4 17.39 -3.70 15.54
C GLU A 4 17.77 -4.41 14.23
N SER A 5 17.60 -3.82 13.05
CA SER A 5 18.17 -4.41 11.83
C SER A 5 19.68 -4.20 11.75
N LYS A 6 20.45 -5.29 11.88
CA LYS A 6 21.90 -5.30 11.60
C LYS A 6 22.13 -5.29 10.09
N GLY A 7 22.97 -4.38 9.59
CA GLY A 7 23.34 -4.27 8.17
C GLY A 7 23.32 -2.83 7.67
N ASN A 8 23.89 -2.60 6.49
CA ASN A 8 23.79 -1.32 5.79
C ASN A 8 22.48 -1.29 5.00
N LEU A 9 21.86 -0.11 4.91
CA LEU A 9 20.68 0.09 4.06
C LEU A 9 21.03 -0.24 2.60
N ASP A 10 20.28 -1.13 1.99
CA ASP A 10 20.34 -1.38 0.54
C ASP A 10 19.64 -0.23 -0.19
N LEU A 11 20.43 0.76 -0.62
CA LEU A 11 19.93 1.97 -1.26
C LEU A 11 19.13 1.67 -2.53
N THR A 12 19.48 0.62 -3.28
CA THR A 12 18.76 0.23 -4.50
C THR A 12 17.36 -0.30 -4.17
N ALA A 13 17.26 -1.15 -3.16
CA ALA A 13 15.96 -1.67 -2.71
C ALA A 13 15.10 -0.55 -2.10
N ALA A 14 15.70 0.33 -1.28
CA ALA A 14 15.01 1.48 -0.72
C ALA A 14 14.48 2.44 -1.81
N ASP A 15 15.28 2.73 -2.84
CA ASP A 15 14.88 3.58 -3.96
C ASP A 15 13.76 2.93 -4.79
N ASN A 16 13.81 1.62 -5.01
CA ASN A 16 12.73 0.89 -5.69
C ASN A 16 11.43 0.89 -4.88
N ILE A 17 11.49 0.70 -3.55
CA ILE A 17 10.31 0.82 -2.68
C ILE A 17 9.71 2.22 -2.79
N ALA A 18 10.54 3.27 -2.68
CA ALA A 18 10.08 4.65 -2.80
C ALA A 18 9.42 4.93 -4.15
N LYS A 19 10.01 4.46 -5.25
CA LYS A 19 9.44 4.59 -6.61
C LYS A 19 8.11 3.86 -6.75
N THR A 20 8.00 2.65 -6.23
CA THR A 20 6.75 1.88 -6.29
C THR A 20 5.65 2.56 -5.47
N VAL A 21 5.95 3.14 -4.31
CA VAL A 21 4.98 3.91 -3.52
C VAL A 21 4.61 5.24 -4.20
N ALA A 22 5.57 5.92 -4.82
CA ALA A 22 5.32 7.20 -5.49
C ALA A 22 4.45 7.06 -6.74
N LEU A 23 4.59 5.95 -7.48
CA LEU A 23 3.80 5.69 -8.70
C LEU A 23 2.50 4.95 -8.40
N LEU A 24 2.56 3.99 -7.48
CA LEU A 24 1.51 3.11 -7.01
C LEU A 24 0.38 2.87 -8.04
N PRO A 25 0.64 2.02 -9.06
CA PRO A 25 -0.25 1.90 -10.20
C PRO A 25 -1.62 1.32 -9.83
N TYR A 26 -2.67 1.90 -10.42
CA TYR A 26 -4.05 1.44 -10.31
C TYR A 26 -4.71 1.42 -11.70
N GLU A 27 -5.68 0.53 -11.87
CA GLU A 27 -6.34 0.25 -13.13
C GLU A 27 -7.72 0.92 -13.22
N ALA A 28 -8.37 1.05 -12.06
CA ALA A 28 -9.72 1.61 -11.96
C ALA A 28 -9.98 2.20 -10.58
N THR A 29 -11.09 2.93 -10.47
CA THR A 29 -11.63 3.43 -9.21
C THR A 29 -13.09 3.04 -9.07
N ILE A 30 -13.50 2.67 -7.87
CA ILE A 30 -14.88 2.39 -7.49
C ILE A 30 -15.33 3.51 -6.57
N ALA A 31 -16.43 4.19 -6.93
CA ALA A 31 -16.99 5.25 -6.08
C ALA A 31 -17.59 4.65 -4.81
N VAL A 32 -17.23 5.20 -3.65
CA VAL A 32 -17.82 4.82 -2.36
C VAL A 32 -19.16 5.53 -2.20
N LYS A 33 -20.24 4.75 -2.09
CA LYS A 33 -21.59 5.23 -1.80
C LYS A 33 -21.91 5.05 -0.30
N PRO A 34 -22.96 5.70 0.24
CA PRO A 34 -23.33 5.58 1.65
C PRO A 34 -23.61 4.15 2.12
N ASP A 35 -24.05 3.27 1.23
CA ASP A 35 -24.36 1.86 1.46
C ASP A 35 -23.19 0.92 1.13
N THR A 36 -22.05 1.45 0.69
CA THR A 36 -20.87 0.64 0.37
C THR A 36 -20.24 0.11 1.65
N SER A 37 -20.31 -1.20 1.85
CA SER A 37 -19.60 -1.90 2.91
C SER A 37 -18.10 -2.00 2.57
N LEU A 38 -17.25 -1.35 3.36
CA LEU A 38 -15.79 -1.44 3.19
C LEU A 38 -15.25 -2.84 3.57
N ALA A 39 -16.01 -3.62 4.34
CA ALA A 39 -15.66 -5.00 4.67
C ALA A 39 -15.61 -5.90 3.42
N ASP A 40 -16.46 -5.62 2.43
CA ASP A 40 -16.55 -6.39 1.17
C ASP A 40 -15.24 -6.30 0.36
N PHE A 41 -14.46 -5.24 0.60
CA PHE A 41 -13.17 -4.99 -0.04
C PHE A 41 -11.98 -5.34 0.87
N GLY A 42 -12.24 -5.88 2.07
CA GLY A 42 -11.21 -6.30 3.01
C GLY A 42 -10.57 -5.19 3.83
N PHE A 43 -11.31 -4.11 4.12
CA PHE A 43 -10.82 -3.00 4.95
C PHE A 43 -11.30 -3.07 6.42
N GLN A 44 -11.86 -4.20 6.87
CA GLN A 44 -12.30 -4.39 8.27
C GLN A 44 -11.81 -5.74 8.85
N PRO A 45 -11.33 -5.79 10.12
CA PRO A 45 -11.22 -4.67 11.07
C PRO A 45 -10.13 -3.68 10.69
N ASP A 46 -9.06 -4.16 10.06
CA ASP A 46 -7.99 -3.38 9.45
C ASP A 46 -7.69 -4.00 8.07
N GLY A 47 -7.19 -3.22 7.12
CA GLY A 47 -6.71 -3.77 5.83
C GLY A 47 -5.61 -4.82 6.01
N ILE A 48 -5.16 -5.45 4.92
CA ILE A 48 -4.03 -6.39 4.93
C ILE A 48 -2.76 -5.70 5.44
N PHE A 49 -2.51 -4.47 4.99
CA PHE A 49 -1.45 -3.61 5.51
C PHE A 49 -1.73 -2.15 5.15
N ALA A 50 -1.04 -1.24 5.84
CA ALA A 50 -1.05 0.19 5.56
C ALA A 50 0.36 0.67 5.21
N ILE A 51 0.45 1.68 4.35
CA ILE A 51 1.67 2.39 3.99
C ILE A 51 1.49 3.84 4.39
N ASP A 52 2.27 4.29 5.36
CA ASP A 52 2.34 5.70 5.75
C ASP A 52 3.56 6.36 5.11
N VAL A 53 3.31 7.40 4.31
CA VAL A 53 4.33 8.19 3.63
C VAL A 53 4.46 9.53 4.35
N ILE A 54 5.53 9.67 5.12
CA ILE A 54 5.84 10.91 5.85
C ILE A 54 6.70 11.81 4.94
N MET A 55 6.11 12.91 4.51
CA MET A 55 6.78 13.91 3.68
C MET A 55 7.72 14.77 4.52
N ARG A 56 8.71 15.41 3.88
CA ARG A 56 9.61 16.38 4.54
C ARG A 56 8.86 17.58 5.14
N THR A 57 7.66 17.86 4.64
CA THR A 57 6.75 18.90 5.14
C THR A 57 5.97 18.45 6.38
N ASN A 58 6.23 17.25 6.91
CA ASN A 58 5.49 16.63 8.00
C ASN A 58 4.00 16.33 7.68
N ILE A 59 3.65 16.32 6.40
CA ILE A 59 2.37 15.81 5.90
C ILE A 59 2.51 14.29 5.78
N THR A 60 1.51 13.56 6.28
CA THR A 60 1.41 12.11 6.13
C THR A 60 0.35 11.79 5.11
N HIS A 61 0.71 10.98 4.12
CA HIS A 61 -0.25 10.30 3.24
C HIS A 61 -0.35 8.84 3.66
N ALA A 62 -1.56 8.31 3.73
CA ALA A 62 -1.81 6.93 4.13
C ALA A 62 -2.49 6.17 3.01
N ILE A 63 -1.98 4.99 2.71
CA ILE A 63 -2.63 4.04 1.80
C ILE A 63 -2.93 2.76 2.57
N VAL A 64 -4.20 2.36 2.60
CA VAL A 64 -4.63 1.09 3.18
C VAL A 64 -4.90 0.11 2.05
N ILE A 65 -4.30 -1.07 2.12
CA ILE A 65 -4.48 -2.15 1.16
C ILE A 65 -5.46 -3.17 1.72
N GLY A 66 -6.53 -3.43 0.98
CA GLY A 66 -7.56 -4.43 1.28
C GLY A 66 -7.27 -5.75 0.59
N ASN A 67 -8.32 -6.54 0.37
CA ASN A 67 -8.21 -7.87 -0.22
C ASN A 67 -7.87 -7.84 -1.70
N LEU A 68 -7.39 -8.99 -2.19
CA LEU A 68 -7.45 -9.29 -3.63
C LEU A 68 -8.91 -9.27 -4.07
N ASN A 69 -9.14 -8.77 -5.28
CA ASN A 69 -10.43 -8.89 -5.93
C ASN A 69 -10.78 -10.38 -6.18
N PRO A 70 -12.06 -10.71 -6.45
CA PRO A 70 -12.49 -12.10 -6.62
C PRO A 70 -11.76 -12.88 -7.73
N SER A 71 -11.23 -12.19 -8.75
CA SER A 71 -10.43 -12.81 -9.82
C SER A 71 -8.95 -13.02 -9.43
N GLY A 72 -8.50 -12.45 -8.30
CA GLY A 72 -7.14 -12.59 -7.81
C GLY A 72 -6.08 -11.83 -8.60
N VAL A 73 -6.47 -10.83 -9.40
CA VAL A 73 -5.55 -10.11 -10.32
C VAL A 73 -5.16 -8.72 -9.83
N SER A 74 -5.92 -8.15 -8.90
CA SER A 74 -5.72 -6.78 -8.39
C SER A 74 -6.07 -6.72 -6.90
N TYR A 75 -5.47 -5.80 -6.16
CA TYR A 75 -5.88 -5.51 -4.78
C TYR A 75 -6.83 -4.32 -4.73
N TYR A 76 -7.61 -4.21 -3.66
CA TYR A 76 -8.31 -2.96 -3.34
C TYR A 76 -7.43 -2.03 -2.50
N GLY A 77 -7.51 -0.73 -2.73
CA GLY A 77 -6.77 0.30 -1.98
C GLY A 77 -7.65 1.49 -1.60
N LEU A 78 -7.42 2.05 -0.41
CA LEU A 78 -7.90 3.37 0.01
C LEU A 78 -6.71 4.30 0.18
N ALA A 79 -6.87 5.56 -0.18
CA ALA A 79 -5.82 6.56 -0.02
C ALA A 79 -6.39 7.83 0.64
N ASP A 80 -5.76 8.23 1.73
CA ASP A 80 -6.14 9.40 2.54
C ASP A 80 -7.65 9.39 2.88
N ASP A 81 -8.33 10.53 2.67
CA ASP A 81 -9.76 10.73 2.89
C ASP A 81 -10.61 10.62 1.62
N LYS A 82 -10.04 10.05 0.54
CA LYS A 82 -10.73 9.97 -0.76
C LYS A 82 -11.90 8.99 -0.70
N LYS A 83 -13.05 9.42 -1.21
CA LYS A 83 -14.28 8.61 -1.30
C LYS A 83 -14.29 7.66 -2.50
N VAL A 84 -13.15 7.04 -2.79
CA VAL A 84 -13.00 6.04 -3.86
C VAL A 84 -12.13 4.88 -3.38
N ILE A 85 -12.45 3.68 -3.85
CA ILE A 85 -11.61 2.50 -3.72
C ILE A 85 -10.82 2.35 -5.01
N TYR A 86 -9.51 2.28 -4.92
CA TYR A 86 -8.63 2.02 -6.04
C TYR A 86 -8.50 0.52 -6.30
N VAL A 87 -8.49 0.12 -7.57
CA VAL A 87 -8.17 -1.24 -8.01
C VAL A 87 -6.70 -1.26 -8.42
N MET A 88 -5.86 -1.76 -7.53
CA MET A 88 -4.40 -1.64 -7.54
C MET A 88 -3.75 -2.79 -8.31
N GLU A 89 -2.72 -2.50 -9.09
CA GLU A 89 -1.97 -3.54 -9.81
C GLU A 89 -1.29 -4.49 -8.82
N ARG A 90 -1.52 -5.80 -9.00
CA ARG A 90 -1.11 -6.81 -8.01
C ARG A 90 0.39 -6.90 -7.83
N ARG A 91 1.20 -6.85 -8.89
CA ARG A 91 2.66 -7.04 -8.78
C ARG A 91 3.32 -5.93 -7.97
N ALA A 92 2.85 -4.69 -8.10
CA ALA A 92 3.33 -3.57 -7.31
C ALA A 92 3.05 -3.78 -5.81
N ILE A 93 1.84 -4.23 -5.46
CA ILE A 93 1.45 -4.52 -4.08
C ILE A 93 2.22 -5.72 -3.52
N ASP A 94 2.34 -6.80 -4.30
CA ASP A 94 3.11 -8.00 -3.91
C ASP A 94 4.58 -7.65 -3.67
N PHE A 95 5.18 -6.81 -4.51
CA PHE A 95 6.54 -6.30 -4.32
C PHE A 95 6.68 -5.53 -3.00
N LEU A 96 5.75 -4.62 -2.70
CA LEU A 96 5.78 -3.88 -1.43
C LEU A 96 5.60 -4.80 -0.23
N LEU A 97 4.66 -5.75 -0.28
CA LEU A 97 4.41 -6.69 0.80
C LEU A 97 5.66 -7.54 1.13
N ILE A 98 6.40 -7.98 0.11
CA ILE A 98 7.65 -8.73 0.28
C ILE A 98 8.70 -7.85 0.99
N ASN A 99 8.88 -6.61 0.53
CA ASN A 99 9.90 -5.70 1.07
C ASN A 99 9.54 -5.09 2.43
N LEU A 100 8.25 -5.02 2.79
CA LEU A 100 7.81 -4.55 4.10
C LEU A 100 7.99 -5.61 5.20
N LYS A 101 7.94 -6.90 4.84
CA LYS A 101 8.18 -8.02 5.77
C LYS A 101 9.65 -8.20 6.12
N GLY A 102 10.56 -7.73 5.28
CA GLY A 102 12.01 -7.83 5.46
C GLY A 102 12.67 -6.49 5.16
N PRO A 103 13.18 -5.75 6.16
CA PRO A 103 13.81 -4.46 5.92
C PRO A 103 14.99 -4.62 4.93
N PRO A 104 15.16 -3.69 3.97
CA PRO A 104 16.17 -3.80 2.92
C PRO A 104 17.57 -3.50 3.48
N VAL A 105 18.13 -4.45 4.21
CA VAL A 105 19.48 -4.39 4.78
C VAL A 105 20.39 -5.46 4.16
N LYS A 106 21.66 -5.10 3.96
CA LYS A 106 22.74 -5.98 3.47
C LYS A 106 23.89 -6.05 4.47
#